data_AF-A0A1B6VZ99-F1
#
_entry.id   AF-A0A1B6VZ99-F1
#
_cell.length_a   1.000
_cell.length_b   1.000
_cell.length_c   1.000
_cell.angle_alpha   90.00
_cell.angle_beta   90.00
_cell.angle_gamma   90.00
#
_symmetry.space_group_name_H-M   'P 1'
#
loop_
_entity.id
_entity.type
_entity.pdbx_description
1 polymer ?
#
loop_
_entity_poly.entity_id
_entity_poly.type
_entity_poly.pdbx_seq_one_letter_code
_entity_poly.pdbx_strand_id
1 'polypeptide(L)' 'MDTTNDVIAQKVLDLDVPGVEVAFDPEEAEALGAFVETALEEADARASVIDLAEISAEEV' A
#
# COMPACT_ATOMS: atom_id res chain seq x y z
N MET A 1 16.98 -14.73 -23.64
CA MET A 1 16.30 -13.43 -23.52
C MET A 1 15.58 -13.51 -22.22
N ASP A 2 16.10 -12.83 -21.20
CA ASP A 2 15.45 -12.73 -19.89
C ASP A 2 14.10 -12.05 -20.09
N THR A 3 13.05 -12.66 -19.54
CA THR A 3 11.69 -12.16 -19.65
C THR A 3 11.52 -10.99 -18.67
N THR A 4 10.58 -10.06 -18.91
CA THR A 4 10.32 -8.92 -18.00
C THR A 4 10.14 -9.36 -16.54
N ASN A 5 9.52 -10.53 -16.33
CA ASN A 5 9.35 -11.10 -15.00
C ASN A 5 10.66 -11.54 -14.32
N ASP A 6 11.64 -12.02 -15.10
CA ASP A 6 12.98 -12.36 -14.57
C ASP A 6 13.72 -11.11 -14.12
N VAL A 7 13.57 -10.00 -14.84
CA VAL A 7 14.17 -8.70 -14.48
C VAL A 7 13.55 -8.16 -13.19
N ILE A 8 12.21 -8.20 -13.07
CA ILE A 8 11.51 -7.80 -11.83
C ILE A 8 11.98 -8.66 -10.66
N ALA A 9 12.10 -9.98 -10.83
CA ALA A 9 12.55 -10.88 -9.76
C ALA A 9 13.97 -10.56 -9.27
N GLN A 10 14.90 -10.24 -10.18
CA GLN A 10 16.25 -9.80 -9.79
C GLN A 10 16.23 -8.46 -9.05
N LYS A 11 15.47 -7.47 -9.56
CA LYS A 11 15.31 -6.17 -8.89
C LYS A 11 14.71 -6.31 -7.48
N VAL A 12 13.78 -7.25 -7.27
CA VAL A 12 13.20 -7.53 -5.94
C VAL A 12 14.23 -8.15 -5.01
N LEU A 13 15.11 -9.04 -5.50
CA LEU A 13 16.20 -9.58 -4.70
C LEU A 13 17.19 -8.50 -4.25
N ASP A 14 17.42 -7.48 -5.07
CA ASP A 14 18.29 -6.37 -4.71
C ASP A 14 17.70 -5.52 -3.56
N LEU A 15 16.37 -5.47 -3.39
CA LEU A 15 15.71 -4.79 -2.26
C LEU A 15 15.97 -5.47 -0.90
N ASP A 16 16.33 -6.75 -0.87
CA ASP A 16 16.70 -7.44 0.38
C ASP A 16 18.06 -6.98 0.93
N VAL A 17 18.82 -6.22 0.14
CA VAL A 17 20.10 -5.66 0.57
C VAL A 17 19.86 -4.30 1.26
N PRO A 18 20.17 -4.16 2.57
CA PRO A 18 19.91 -2.93 3.29
C PRO A 18 20.71 -1.75 2.71
N GLY A 19 20.01 -0.63 2.47
CA GLY A 19 20.60 0.58 1.91
C GLY A 19 20.69 0.61 0.38
N VAL A 20 20.20 -0.42 -0.31
CA VAL A 20 20.06 -0.42 -1.76
C VAL A 20 18.69 0.15 -2.14
N GLU A 21 18.70 1.09 -3.07
CA GLU A 21 17.49 1.66 -3.67
C GLU A 21 17.38 1.15 -5.11
N VAL A 22 16.22 0.55 -5.43
CA VAL A 22 15.95 -0.04 -6.76
C VAL A 22 14.76 0.68 -7.38
N ALA A 23 14.93 1.14 -8.62
CA ALA A 23 13.87 1.82 -9.36
C ALA A 23 13.04 0.81 -10.18
N PHE A 24 11.73 0.99 -10.15
CA PHE A 24 10.76 0.22 -10.93
C PHE A 24 10.01 1.14 -11.87
N ASP A 25 9.79 0.67 -13.09
CA ASP A 25 8.92 1.34 -14.06
C ASP A 25 7.44 1.23 -13.62
N PRO A 26 6.52 2.11 -14.08
CA PRO A 26 5.13 2.09 -13.64
C PRO A 26 4.45 0.72 -13.81
N GLU A 27 4.70 0.03 -14.92
CA GLU A 27 4.16 -1.31 -15.20
C GLU A 27 4.72 -2.38 -14.23
N GLU A 28 6.01 -2.29 -13.88
CA GLU A 28 6.64 -3.19 -12.92
C GLU A 28 6.12 -2.93 -11.49
N ALA A 29 5.99 -1.65 -11.12
CA ALA A 29 5.46 -1.23 -9.83
C ALA A 29 4.00 -1.65 -9.66
N GLU A 30 3.19 -1.58 -10.72
CA GLU A 30 1.82 -2.09 -10.72
C GLU A 30 1.78 -3.61 -10.54
N ALA A 31 2.64 -4.36 -11.22
CA ALA A 31 2.77 -5.81 -11.03
C ALA A 31 3.18 -6.20 -9.60
N LEU A 32 3.92 -5.32 -8.91
CA LEU A 32 4.31 -5.48 -7.50
C LEU A 32 3.24 -4.97 -6.52
N GLY A 33 2.13 -4.42 -7.01
CA GLY A 33 1.04 -3.92 -6.16
C GLY A 33 1.33 -2.56 -5.50
N ALA A 34 2.27 -1.77 -6.03
CA ALA A 34 2.61 -0.46 -5.46
C ALA A 34 1.43 0.53 -5.46
N PHE A 35 0.45 0.34 -6.33
CA PHE A 35 -0.72 1.22 -6.48
C PHE A 35 -2.01 0.66 -5.86
N VAL A 36 -1.90 -0.34 -4.99
CA VAL A 36 -3.07 -0.89 -4.28
C VAL A 36 -3.68 0.20 -3.39
N GLU A 37 -5.00 0.40 -3.49
CA GLU A 37 -5.73 1.34 -2.64
C GLU A 37 -5.68 0.86 -1.19
N THR A 38 -4.84 1.51 -0.39
CA THR A 38 -4.74 1.28 1.06
C THR A 38 -5.59 2.24 1.88
N ALA A 39 -6.36 3.11 1.19
CA ALA A 39 -7.31 4.00 1.83
C ALA A 39 -8.45 3.20 2.48
N LEU A 40 -9.01 3.77 3.54
CA LEU A 40 -10.06 3.14 4.31
C LEU A 40 -11.39 3.29 3.57
N GLU A 41 -12.18 2.21 3.47
CA GLU A 41 -13.50 2.27 2.82
C GLU A 41 -14.48 3.12 3.64
N GLU A 42 -15.46 3.74 2.97
CA GLU A 42 -16.43 4.63 3.63
C GLU A 42 -17.17 3.95 4.80
N ALA A 43 -17.55 2.68 4.63
CA ALA A 43 -18.27 1.92 5.65
C ALA A 43 -17.41 1.71 6.91
N ASP A 44 -16.14 1.34 6.73
CA ASP A 44 -15.19 1.18 7.82
C ASP A 44 -14.89 2.53 8.50
N ALA A 45 -14.82 3.60 7.70
CA ALA A 45 -14.53 4.94 8.20
C ALA A 45 -15.65 5.39 9.13
N ARG A 46 -16.90 5.12 8.76
CA ARG A 46 -18.10 5.42 9.55
C ARG A 46 -18.19 4.54 10.80
N ALA A 47 -17.83 3.26 10.70
CA ALA A 47 -17.82 2.35 11.85
C ALA A 47 -16.77 2.73 12.90
N SER A 48 -15.67 3.38 12.50
CA SER A 48 -14.63 3.84 13.43
C SER A 48 -15.02 5.06 14.27
N VAL A 49 -16.15 5.72 14.01
CA VAL A 49 -16.57 6.97 14.69
C VAL A 49 -17.39 6.71 15.96
N ILE A 50 -17.49 5.46 16.42
CA ILE A 50 -18.33 5.04 17.56
C ILE A 50 -18.04 5.84 18.83
N ASP A 51 -16.77 6.05 19.17
CA ASP A 51 -16.39 6.81 20.38
C ASP A 51 -16.71 8.31 20.26
N LEU A 52 -16.73 8.86 19.03
CA LEU A 52 -17.06 10.28 18.79
C LEU A 52 -18.57 10.55 18.98
N ALA A 53 -19.41 9.56 18.68
CA ALA A 53 -20.86 9.66 18.81
C ALA A 53 -21.29 9.76 20.27
N GLU A 54 -20.65 9.01 21.18
CA GLU A 54 -20.93 9.07 22.62
C GLU A 54 -20.53 10.42 23.24
N ILE A 55 -19.41 11.01 22.80
CA ILE A 55 -18.97 12.34 23.28
C ILE A 55 -19.95 13.44 22.85
N SER A 56 -20.50 13.37 21.62
CA SER A 56 -21.46 14.36 21.14
C SER A 56 -22.84 14.31 21.82
N ALA A 57 -23.18 13.19 22.47
CA ALA A 57 -24.46 12.99 23.14
C ALA A 57 -24.44 13.46 24.62
N GLU A 58 -23.26 13.64 25.21
CA GLU A 58 -23.07 14.06 26.62
C GLU A 58 -22.93 15.59 26.78
N GLU A 59 -22.84 16.36 25.69
CA GLU A 59 -22.80 17.84 25.72
C GLU A 59 -24.19 18.52 25.62
N VAL A 60 -25.24 17.91 26.19
CA VAL A 60 -26.58 18.53 26.35
C VAL A 60 -26.99 18.64 27.81
#